data_AF-A0A970EGD6-F1
#
_entry.id   AF-A0A970EGD6-F1
#
_cell.length_a   1.000
_cell.length_b   1.000
_cell.length_c   1.000
_cell.angle_alpha   90.00
_cell.angle_beta   90.00
_cell.angle_gamma   90.00
#
_symmetry.space_group_name_H-M   'P 1'
#
loop_
_entity.id
_entity.type
_entity.pdbx_description
1 polymer ?
#
loop_
_entity_poly.entity_id
_entity_poly.type
_entity_poly.pdbx_seq_one_letter_code
_entity_poly.pdbx_strand_id
1 'polypeptide(L)' 'TDPEPLPAGHPLWDAKNAVITPHISGWFHLKDILEKIIDISVENLKRFKQGGELINIVDPKTGYRKS' A
#
# COMPACT_ATOMS: atom_id res chain seq x y z
N THR A 1 -7.09 -0.07 9.98
CA THR A 1 -8.47 0.41 10.24
C THR A 1 -8.54 1.87 9.82
N ASP A 2 -9.68 2.55 9.85
CA ASP A 2 -9.68 4.01 9.65
C ASP A 2 -10.32 4.68 10.88
N PRO A 3 -9.62 5.58 11.59
CA PRO A 3 -8.22 5.98 11.39
C PRO A 3 -7.20 4.89 11.80
N GLU A 4 -5.92 5.14 11.49
CA GLU A 4 -4.77 4.39 12.00
C GLU A 4 -3.94 5.27 12.96
N PRO A 5 -3.62 4.78 14.18
CA PRO A 5 -4.00 3.49 14.75
C PRO A 5 -5.50 3.42 15.12
N LEU A 6 -6.02 2.19 15.31
CA LEU A 6 -7.39 1.97 15.77
C LEU A 6 -7.62 2.67 17.13
N PRO A 7 -8.64 3.54 17.28
CA PRO A 7 -8.90 4.22 18.55
C PRO A 7 -9.10 3.24 19.71
N ALA A 8 -8.59 3.56 20.90
CA ALA A 8 -8.58 2.66 22.06
C ALA A 8 -9.98 2.20 22.51
N GLY A 9 -11.01 3.04 22.33
CA GLY A 9 -12.40 2.70 22.68
C GLY A 9 -13.21 2.06 21.55
N HIS A 10 -12.57 1.65 20.45
CA HIS A 10 -13.29 1.13 19.29
C HIS A 10 -13.85 -0.29 19.56
N PRO A 11 -15.13 -0.58 19.24
CA PRO A 11 -15.75 -1.90 19.49
C PRO A 11 -15.08 -3.12 18.85
N LEU A 12 -14.10 -2.90 17.96
CA LEU A 12 -13.39 -3.99 17.28
C LEU A 12 -12.45 -4.71 18.25
N TRP A 13 -11.94 -4.01 19.27
CA TRP A 13 -11.08 -4.59 20.29
C TRP A 13 -11.77 -5.72 21.08
N ASP A 14 -13.10 -5.64 21.26
CA ASP A 14 -13.90 -6.60 22.02
C ASP A 14 -14.63 -7.63 21.13
N ALA A 15 -14.48 -7.55 19.80
CA ALA A 15 -15.20 -8.41 18.87
C ALA A 15 -14.67 -9.85 18.92
N LYS A 16 -15.49 -10.79 19.40
CA LYS A 16 -15.12 -12.20 19.63
C LYS A 16 -14.69 -12.97 18.37
N ASN A 17 -15.08 -12.50 17.19
CA ASN A 17 -14.82 -13.12 15.91
C ASN A 17 -13.77 -12.37 15.07
N ALA A 18 -13.00 -11.46 15.67
CA ALA A 18 -11.97 -10.68 15.01
C ALA A 18 -10.59 -10.92 15.64
N VAL A 19 -9.56 -11.00 14.79
CA VAL A 19 -8.15 -10.94 15.20
C VAL A 19 -7.57 -9.65 14.62
N ILE A 20 -7.15 -8.74 15.50
CA ILE A 20 -6.57 -7.46 15.09
C ILE A 20 -5.05 -7.61 15.03
N THR A 21 -4.48 -7.32 13.87
CA THR A 21 -3.04 -7.19 13.66
C THR A 21 -2.72 -5.74 13.28
N PRO A 22 -1.55 -5.21 13.68
CA PRO A 22 -1.12 -3.88 13.23
C PRO A 22 -0.89 -3.87 11.71
N HIS A 23 -1.02 -2.70 11.09
CA HIS A 23 -0.84 -2.52 9.64
C HIS A 23 0.66 -2.55 9.25
N ILE A 24 1.26 -3.73 9.38
CA ILE A 24 2.70 -3.96 9.11
C ILE A 24 2.94 -5.13 8.14
N SER A 25 1.89 -5.73 7.58
CA SER A 25 1.98 -6.86 6.66
C SER A 25 2.59 -6.49 5.31
N GLY A 26 2.37 -5.26 4.84
CA GLY A 26 2.93 -4.72 3.60
C GLY A 26 4.33 -4.13 3.72
N TRP A 27 4.98 -4.27 4.89
CA TRP A 27 6.33 -3.76 5.11
C TRP A 27 7.37 -4.59 4.34
N PHE A 28 8.60 -4.07 4.27
CA PHE A 28 9.70 -4.67 3.50
C PHE A 28 10.44 -5.76 4.28
N HIS A 29 9.72 -6.69 4.91
CA HIS A 29 10.31 -7.74 5.74
C HIS A 29 11.18 -8.73 4.93
N LEU A 30 10.94 -8.83 3.61
CA LEU A 30 11.75 -9.61 2.68
C LEU A 30 12.55 -8.66 1.78
N LYS A 31 13.84 -8.95 1.61
CA LYS A 31 14.77 -8.16 0.77
C LYS A 31 14.23 -7.99 -0.65
N ASP A 32 13.72 -9.05 -1.25
CA ASP A 32 13.19 -9.04 -2.61
C ASP A 32 11.98 -8.10 -2.78
N ILE A 33 11.18 -7.90 -1.72
CA ILE A 33 10.06 -6.96 -1.74
C ILE A 33 10.58 -5.52 -1.74
N LEU A 34 11.58 -5.22 -0.91
CA LEU A 34 12.22 -3.91 -0.89
C LEU A 34 12.79 -3.57 -2.27
N GLU A 35 13.53 -4.50 -2.86
CA GLU A 35 14.18 -4.31 -4.16
C GLU A 35 13.15 -4.02 -5.26
N LYS A 36 12.08 -4.82 -5.36
CA LYS A 36 10.99 -4.58 -6.33
C LYS A 36 10.34 -3.21 -6.18
N ILE A 37 10.15 -2.74 -4.94
CA ILE A 37 9.53 -1.44 -4.67
C ILE A 37 10.47 -0.31 -5.08
N ILE A 38 11.76 -0.44 -4.80
CA ILE A 38 12.77 0.50 -5.25
C ILE A 38 12.81 0.55 -6.78
N ASP A 39 12.85 -0.60 -7.44
CA ASP A 39 12.94 -0.69 -8.91
C ASP A 39 11.76 0.01 -9.59
N ILE A 40 10.53 -0.29 -9.16
CA ILE A 40 9.31 0.36 -9.70
C ILE A 40 9.34 1.86 -9.44
N SER A 41 9.76 2.28 -8.24
CA SER A 41 9.80 3.70 -7.85
C SER A 41 10.82 4.48 -8.68
N VAL A 42 12.03 3.92 -8.85
CA VAL A 42 13.11 4.53 -9.65
C VAL A 42 12.69 4.64 -11.12
N GLU A 43 12.08 3.58 -11.67
CA GLU A 43 11.63 3.59 -13.06
C GLU A 43 10.51 4.62 -13.28
N ASN A 44 9.51 4.67 -12.39
CA ASN A 44 8.46 5.69 -12.46
C ASN A 44 9.01 7.11 -12.34
N LEU A 45 10.01 7.34 -11.49
CA LEU A 45 10.65 8.65 -11.37
C LEU A 45 11.37 9.07 -12.68
N LYS A 46 12.05 8.13 -13.35
CA LYS A 46 12.68 8.38 -14.66
C LYS A 46 11.64 8.74 -15.71
N ARG A 47 10.58 7.94 -15.84
CA ARG A 47 9.49 8.17 -16.81
C ARG A 47 8.77 9.48 -16.56
N PHE A 48 8.48 9.79 -15.30
CA PHE A 48 7.86 11.05 -14.91
C PHE A 48 8.68 12.26 -15.40
N LYS A 49 10.01 12.24 -15.19
CA LYS A 49 10.90 13.31 -15.66
C LYS A 49 10.94 13.46 -17.18
N GLN A 50 10.69 12.37 -17.91
CA GLN A 50 10.71 12.33 -19.37
C GLN A 50 9.32 12.54 -19.99
N GLY A 51 8.28 12.71 -19.18
CA GLY A 51 6.89 12.79 -19.66
C GLY A 51 6.32 11.46 -20.16
N GLY A 52 6.96 10.33 -19.81
CA GLY A 52 6.52 8.99 -20.17
C GLY A 52 5.43 8.42 -19.26
N GLU A 53 4.78 7.35 -19.71
CA GLU A 53 3.70 6.69 -18.96
C GLU A 53 4.24 5.85 -17.79
N LEU A 54 3.70 6.08 -16.59
CA LEU A 54 4.08 5.35 -15.37
C LEU A 54 3.62 3.89 -15.39
N ILE A 55 4.38 3.05 -14.70
CA ILE A 55 4.02 1.67 -14.41
C ILE A 55 2.99 1.64 -13.27
N ASN A 56 2.02 0.73 -13.37
CA ASN A 56 0.97 0.49 -12.36
C ASN A 56 0.09 1.71 -12.06
N ILE A 57 -0.26 2.50 -13.08
CA ILE A 57 -1.20 3.62 -12.91
C ILE A 57 -2.53 3.09 -12.38
N VAL A 58 -3.01 3.68 -11.28
CA VAL A 58 -4.32 3.42 -10.70
C VAL A 58 -5.33 4.37 -11.33
N ASP A 59 -6.51 3.85 -11.68
CA ASP A 59 -7.68 4.67 -12.00
C ASP A 59 -8.36 5.13 -10.70
N PRO A 60 -8.36 6.44 -10.39
CA PRO A 60 -8.97 6.95 -9.16
C PRO A 60 -10.48 6.70 -9.06
N LYS A 61 -11.18 6.47 -10.19
CA LYS A 61 -12.63 6.20 -10.19
C LYS A 61 -12.95 4.80 -9.72
N THR A 62 -12.12 3.84 -10.09
CA THR A 62 -12.38 2.42 -9.84
C THR A 62 -11.51 1.86 -8.72
N GLY A 63 -10.38 2.51 -8.42
CA GLY A 63 -9.38 2.03 -7.47
C GLY A 63 -8.51 0.89 -8.01
N TYR A 64 -8.72 0.46 -9.25
CA TYR A 64 -7.96 -0.62 -9.89
C TYR A 64 -6.84 -0.08 -10.77
N ARG A 65 -5.86 -0.94 -11.06
CA ARG A 65 -4.84 -0.66 -12.06
C ARG A 65 -5.52 -0.45 -13.43
N LYS A 66 -5.11 0.58 -14.16
CA LYS A 66 -5.49 0.76 -15.57
C LYS A 66 -5.00 -0.43 -16.39
N SER A 67 -5.91 -1.06 -17.12
CA SER A 67 -5.64 -2.11 -18.10
C SER A 67 -4.84 -1.57 -19.28
#